data_AF-A0A349VS34-F1
#
_entry.id   AF-A0A349VS34-F1
#
_cell.length_a   1.000
_cell.length_b   1.000
_cell.length_c   1.000
_cell.angle_alpha   90.00
_cell.angle_beta   90.00
_cell.angle_gamma   90.00
#
_symmetry.space_group_name_H-M   'P 1'
#
loop_
_entity.id
_entity.type
_entity.pdbx_description
1 polymer ?
#
loop_
_entity_poly.entity_id
_entity_poly.type
_entity_poly.pdbx_seq_one_letter_code
_entity_poly.pdbx_strand_id
1 'polypeptide(L)'
;MRKSFFRSFIIILCVLFSCAACQSPTNTKETSPTTKVDLEIVYKRNQLCYSIMTQGTNTTLYTFNAAAQPIFDQQGKPITATDLVPGMLVSLEYDGYILETYPEQFSGVSSIRVTGVDSNSVEFLGSLISGMFPSATPEEVERWEITFSGDEFLSEKEKRALEYKFREEWSDTNVLVDPEESRTKKTGHIKIDAVKSGDATFQLTISVDSEVQTPTDRKMTVTLKAGKWTMER
;
A
#
# COMPACT_ATOMS: atom_id res chain seq x y z
N MET A 1 -5.72 -40.18 -85.99
CA MET A 1 -4.69 -40.37 -84.94
C MET A 1 -3.89 -39.06 -84.83
N ARG A 2 -3.88 -38.44 -83.62
CA ARG A 2 -3.07 -37.29 -83.10
C ARG A 2 -2.94 -36.04 -84.01
N LYS A 3 -3.81 -35.01 -83.97
CA LYS A 3 -3.97 -33.88 -82.98
C LYS A 3 -2.63 -33.25 -82.56
N SER A 4 -2.19 -32.16 -83.22
CA SER A 4 -2.49 -30.73 -82.98
C SER A 4 -1.82 -30.15 -81.74
N PHE A 5 -0.75 -29.36 -81.90
CA PHE A 5 -0.29 -28.40 -80.88
C PHE A 5 0.72 -27.44 -81.51
N PHE A 6 0.23 -26.39 -82.17
CA PHE A 6 1.02 -25.17 -82.42
C PHE A 6 0.05 -24.06 -82.82
N ARG A 7 0.26 -22.86 -82.28
CA ARG A 7 -0.50 -21.61 -82.49
C ARG A 7 -1.68 -21.41 -81.53
N SER A 8 -1.38 -20.78 -80.39
CA SER A 8 -2.23 -19.79 -79.72
C SER A 8 -1.40 -19.14 -78.63
N PHE A 9 -0.58 -18.17 -79.02
CA PHE A 9 0.23 -17.36 -78.12
C PHE A 9 -0.09 -15.88 -78.39
N ILE A 10 -1.36 -15.51 -78.24
CA ILE A 10 -1.85 -14.13 -78.39
C ILE A 10 -3.04 -13.97 -77.43
N ILE A 11 -2.85 -13.07 -76.45
CA ILE A 11 -3.87 -12.26 -75.76
C ILE A 11 -4.91 -13.03 -74.94
N ILE A 12 -4.73 -13.03 -73.61
CA ILE A 12 -5.73 -12.83 -72.54
C ILE A 12 -4.94 -12.95 -71.22
N LEU A 13 -4.53 -11.83 -70.62
CA LEU A 13 -4.47 -11.64 -69.15
C LEU A 13 -4.09 -10.19 -68.79
N CYS A 14 -4.86 -9.22 -69.29
CA CYS A 14 -4.73 -7.80 -68.93
C CYS A 14 -5.82 -7.32 -67.97
N VAL A 15 -6.25 -8.11 -66.98
CA VAL A 15 -7.12 -7.58 -65.91
C VAL A 15 -6.93 -8.36 -64.60
N LEU A 16 -5.96 -7.96 -63.80
CA LEU A 16 -5.93 -8.03 -62.32
C LEU A 16 -4.81 -7.04 -61.89
N PHE A 17 -5.01 -5.73 -62.02
CA PHE A 17 -5.57 -4.86 -60.98
C PHE A 17 -5.06 -5.17 -59.56
N SER A 18 -4.12 -4.31 -59.13
CA SER A 18 -4.05 -3.68 -57.81
C SER A 18 -3.18 -4.27 -56.69
N CYS A 19 -2.52 -3.31 -56.03
CA CYS A 19 -1.92 -3.35 -54.69
C CYS A 19 -0.49 -3.89 -54.56
N ALA A 20 0.47 -3.14 -55.12
CA ALA A 20 1.80 -3.02 -54.53
C ALA A 20 1.86 -1.76 -53.65
N ALA A 21 1.10 -1.75 -52.56
CA ALA A 21 1.37 -0.88 -51.42
C ALA A 21 2.04 -1.75 -50.35
N CYS A 22 3.37 -1.71 -50.28
CA CYS A 22 4.13 -2.23 -49.15
C CYS A 22 3.74 -1.44 -47.90
N GLN A 23 2.73 -1.91 -47.18
CA GLN A 23 2.55 -1.53 -45.79
C GLN A 23 3.68 -2.21 -45.00
N SER A 24 4.61 -1.39 -44.50
CA SER A 24 5.50 -1.81 -43.43
C SER A 24 4.63 -2.24 -42.23
N PRO A 25 5.00 -3.29 -41.47
CA PRO A 25 4.27 -3.61 -40.26
C PRO A 25 4.42 -2.44 -39.28
N THR A 26 3.35 -1.65 -39.15
CA THR A 26 3.20 -0.71 -38.06
C THR A 26 3.17 -1.54 -36.79
N ASN A 27 4.29 -1.54 -36.09
CA ASN A 27 4.41 -2.06 -34.74
C ASN A 27 3.61 -1.10 -33.83
N THR A 28 2.28 -1.20 -33.90
CA THR A 28 1.40 -0.52 -32.97
C THR A 28 1.63 -1.21 -31.64
N LYS A 29 2.42 -0.57 -30.78
CA LYS A 29 2.40 -0.85 -29.34
C LYS A 29 0.94 -0.73 -28.92
N GLU A 30 0.24 -1.84 -28.77
CA GLU A 30 -1.03 -1.89 -28.05
C GLU A 30 -0.72 -1.32 -26.67
N THR A 31 -1.12 -0.07 -26.47
CA THR A 31 -0.98 0.58 -25.18
C THR A 31 -2.23 0.16 -24.43
N SER A 32 -2.11 -0.93 -23.65
CA SER A 32 -3.14 -1.29 -22.68
C SER A 32 -3.53 -0.06 -21.86
N PRO A 33 -4.81 0.14 -21.53
CA PRO A 33 -5.25 1.32 -20.80
C PRO A 33 -4.54 1.38 -19.44
N THR A 34 -3.59 2.31 -19.32
CA THR A 34 -2.87 2.55 -18.08
C THR A 34 -3.84 3.19 -17.08
N THR A 35 -4.14 2.48 -15.99
CA THR A 35 -5.02 2.99 -14.94
C THR A 35 -4.21 3.81 -13.94
N LYS A 36 -4.79 4.90 -13.43
CA LYS A 36 -4.18 5.75 -12.41
C LYS A 36 -4.93 5.64 -11.10
N VAL A 37 -4.19 5.56 -10.00
CA VAL A 37 -4.75 5.58 -8.64
C VAL A 37 -3.90 6.46 -7.74
N ASP A 38 -4.56 7.31 -6.96
CA ASP A 38 -3.89 8.17 -5.98
C ASP A 38 -3.92 7.51 -4.60
N LEU A 39 -2.75 7.34 -4.00
CA LEU A 39 -2.54 6.65 -2.74
C LEU A 39 -1.71 7.52 -1.78
N GLU A 40 -1.91 7.32 -0.50
CA GLU A 40 -1.01 7.79 0.57
C GLU A 40 -0.18 6.62 1.06
N ILE A 41 1.14 6.77 1.14
CA ILE A 41 2.02 5.77 1.77
C ILE A 41 1.87 5.90 3.28
N VAL A 42 1.32 4.87 3.94
CA VAL A 42 1.10 4.87 5.40
C VAL A 42 2.18 4.11 6.16
N TYR A 43 2.80 3.13 5.51
CA TYR A 43 3.86 2.32 6.09
C TYR A 43 4.78 1.80 4.97
N LYS A 44 6.04 1.52 5.29
CA LYS A 44 7.02 1.03 4.32
C LYS A 44 7.96 0.02 4.97
N ARG A 45 8.14 -1.11 4.30
CA ARG A 45 9.10 -2.16 4.68
C ARG A 45 10.00 -2.46 3.49
N ASN A 46 11.28 -2.11 3.59
CA ASN A 46 12.22 -2.21 2.48
C ASN A 46 11.72 -1.46 1.23
N GLN A 47 11.37 -2.18 0.17
CA GLN A 47 10.86 -1.62 -1.09
C GLN A 47 9.34 -1.78 -1.25
N LEU A 48 8.68 -2.43 -0.28
CA LEU A 48 7.23 -2.57 -0.25
C LEU A 48 6.62 -1.34 0.42
N CYS A 49 5.72 -0.68 -0.30
CA CYS A 49 4.94 0.45 0.19
C CYS A 49 3.53 -0.04 0.51
N TYR A 50 3.06 0.27 1.71
CA TYR A 50 1.70 0.03 2.17
C TYR A 50 0.96 1.36 2.15
N SER A 51 -0.23 1.35 1.58
CA SER A 51 -0.87 2.59 1.15
C SER A 51 -2.37 2.50 1.16
N ILE A 52 -3.05 3.64 1.23
CA ILE A 52 -4.51 3.74 1.21
C ILE A 52 -4.91 4.72 0.12
N MET A 53 -6.04 4.45 -0.55
CA MET A 53 -6.58 5.38 -1.55
C MET A 53 -6.91 6.72 -0.90
N THR A 54 -6.42 7.81 -1.50
CA THR A 54 -6.69 9.18 -1.02
C THR A 54 -8.12 9.61 -1.36
N GLN A 55 -8.67 9.09 -2.45
CA GLN A 55 -10.01 9.40 -2.90
C GLN A 55 -11.04 8.37 -2.41
N GLY A 56 -12.21 8.86 -2.01
CA GLY A 56 -13.33 8.04 -1.55
C GLY A 56 -13.23 7.58 -0.09
N THR A 57 -14.24 6.83 0.34
CA THR A 57 -14.36 6.28 1.69
C THR A 57 -13.67 4.93 1.87
N ASN A 58 -12.95 4.46 0.85
CA ASN A 58 -12.25 3.20 0.89
C ASN A 58 -11.06 3.28 1.88
N THR A 59 -11.05 2.41 2.88
CA THR A 59 -9.99 2.29 3.89
C THR A 59 -9.16 1.02 3.70
N THR A 60 -9.31 0.33 2.56
CA THR A 60 -8.51 -0.84 2.21
C THR A 60 -7.04 -0.47 2.15
N LEU A 61 -6.22 -1.35 2.73
CA LEU A 61 -4.78 -1.26 2.65
C LEU A 61 -4.30 -1.95 1.37
N TYR A 62 -3.52 -1.23 0.60
CA TYR A 62 -2.91 -1.66 -0.65
C TYR A 62 -1.40 -1.79 -0.49
N THR A 63 -0.80 -2.75 -1.18
CA THR A 63 0.65 -2.92 -1.26
C THR A 63 1.14 -2.90 -2.70
N PHE A 64 2.31 -2.30 -2.90
CA PHE A 64 3.04 -2.35 -4.15
C PHE A 64 4.55 -2.36 -3.91
N ASN A 65 5.29 -2.97 -4.83
CA ASN A 65 6.75 -3.01 -4.81
C ASN A 65 7.33 -1.89 -5.67
N ALA A 66 8.09 -0.99 -5.05
CA ALA A 66 8.70 0.16 -5.71
C ALA A 66 10.10 -0.14 -6.30
N ALA A 67 10.72 -1.29 -6.01
CA ALA A 67 12.13 -1.55 -6.29
C ALA A 67 12.55 -1.42 -7.77
N ALA A 68 11.65 -1.75 -8.69
CA ALA A 68 11.95 -1.84 -10.13
C ALA A 68 11.17 -0.83 -10.97
N GLN A 69 10.47 0.11 -10.32
CA GLN A 69 9.59 1.04 -11.01
C GLN A 69 10.26 2.39 -11.24
N PRO A 70 9.98 3.08 -12.35
CA PRO A 70 10.38 4.47 -12.49
C PRO A 70 9.58 5.31 -11.49
N ILE A 71 10.31 6.08 -10.66
CA ILE A 71 9.73 6.91 -9.61
C ILE A 71 10.12 8.36 -9.87
N PHE A 72 9.15 9.25 -9.82
CA PHE A 72 9.36 10.68 -10.02
C PHE A 72 8.87 11.47 -8.82
N ASP A 73 9.62 12.51 -8.44
CA ASP A 73 9.13 13.50 -7.49
C ASP A 73 8.05 14.42 -8.10
N GLN A 74 7.55 15.37 -7.30
CA GLN A 74 6.54 16.34 -7.73
C GLN A 74 6.98 17.20 -8.92
N GLN A 75 8.29 17.41 -9.08
CA GLN A 75 8.88 18.20 -10.15
C GLN A 75 9.18 17.34 -11.39
N GLY A 76 8.90 16.04 -11.34
CA GLY A 76 9.16 15.09 -12.42
C GLY A 76 10.62 14.63 -12.50
N LYS A 77 11.42 14.88 -11.46
CA LYS A 77 12.80 14.40 -11.40
C LYS A 77 12.80 12.94 -10.92
N PRO A 78 13.63 12.07 -11.53
CA PRO A 78 13.78 10.69 -11.07
C PRO A 78 14.29 10.63 -9.62
N ILE A 79 13.63 9.80 -8.83
CA ILE A 79 14.02 9.44 -7.46
C ILE A 79 14.03 7.91 -7.35
N THR A 80 14.46 7.41 -6.20
CA THR A 80 14.55 5.99 -5.91
C THR A 80 13.48 5.56 -4.92
N ALA A 81 13.25 4.25 -4.84
CA ALA A 81 12.29 3.70 -3.90
C ALA A 81 12.68 3.97 -2.44
N THR A 82 13.96 4.24 -2.12
CA THR A 82 14.37 4.67 -0.77
C THR A 82 13.88 6.07 -0.41
N ASP A 83 13.65 6.93 -1.40
CA ASP A 83 13.18 8.31 -1.20
C ASP A 83 11.67 8.37 -0.90
N LEU A 84 10.91 7.32 -1.22
CA LEU A 84 9.52 7.19 -0.81
C LEU A 84 9.45 6.98 0.70
N VAL A 85 8.72 7.83 1.40
CA VAL A 85 8.54 7.72 2.86
C VAL A 85 7.06 7.76 3.22
N PRO A 86 6.67 7.11 4.33
CA PRO A 86 5.34 7.25 4.89
C PRO A 86 4.93 8.73 5.06
N GLY A 87 3.70 9.08 4.69
CA GLY A 87 3.14 10.43 4.55
C GLY A 87 3.17 10.99 3.13
N MET A 88 3.92 10.40 2.20
CA MET A 88 3.90 10.86 0.81
C MET A 88 2.60 10.46 0.12
N LEU A 89 2.02 11.40 -0.62
CA LEU A 89 0.94 11.15 -1.58
C LEU A 89 1.57 10.80 -2.92
N VAL A 90 1.11 9.73 -3.54
CA VAL A 90 1.63 9.20 -4.80
C VAL A 90 0.49 8.89 -5.76
N SER A 91 0.74 9.06 -7.05
CA SER A 91 -0.10 8.54 -8.12
C SER A 91 0.60 7.35 -8.75
N LEU A 92 -0.05 6.19 -8.74
CA LEU A 92 0.46 4.98 -9.37
C LEU A 92 -0.20 4.80 -10.73
N GLU A 93 0.64 4.54 -11.73
CA GLU A 93 0.22 4.01 -13.01
C GLU A 93 0.41 2.49 -12.99
N TYR A 94 -0.62 1.74 -13.36
CA TYR A 94 -0.56 0.27 -13.45
C TYR A 94 -1.38 -0.27 -14.63
N ASP A 95 -0.94 -1.40 -15.17
CA ASP A 95 -1.58 -2.11 -16.30
C ASP A 95 -1.97 -3.56 -15.96
N GLY A 96 -1.85 -3.95 -14.69
CA GLY A 96 -2.25 -5.26 -14.17
C GLY A 96 -3.56 -5.24 -13.37
N TYR A 97 -3.75 -6.30 -12.58
CA TYR A 97 -4.90 -6.47 -11.68
C TYR A 97 -4.56 -6.08 -10.24
N ILE A 98 -5.59 -5.80 -9.45
CA ILE A 98 -5.48 -5.77 -7.99
C ILE A 98 -5.76 -7.19 -7.49
N LEU A 99 -4.81 -7.77 -6.77
CA LEU A 99 -4.97 -9.09 -6.16
C LEU A 99 -5.71 -8.93 -4.82
N GLU A 100 -6.75 -9.73 -4.62
CA GLU A 100 -7.55 -9.80 -3.38
C GLU A 100 -6.79 -10.55 -2.25
N THR A 101 -5.58 -10.09 -1.94
CA THR A 101 -4.80 -10.49 -0.77
C THR A 101 -5.04 -9.51 0.38
N TYR A 102 -4.48 -9.79 1.57
CA TYR A 102 -4.46 -8.82 2.65
C TYR A 102 -3.01 -8.53 3.07
N PRO A 103 -2.45 -7.34 2.74
CA PRO A 103 -3.08 -6.22 2.03
C PRO A 103 -3.36 -6.51 0.54
N GLU A 104 -4.28 -5.77 -0.09
CA GLU A 104 -4.58 -5.92 -1.52
C GLU A 104 -3.35 -5.52 -2.34
N GLN A 105 -2.96 -6.28 -3.35
CA GLN A 105 -1.70 -6.03 -4.05
C GLN A 105 -1.91 -5.50 -5.47
N PHE A 106 -1.30 -4.36 -5.78
CA PHE A 106 -1.20 -3.89 -7.17
C PHE A 106 -0.19 -4.76 -7.95
N SER A 107 -0.67 -5.36 -9.03
CA SER A 107 0.17 -6.00 -10.05
C SER A 107 0.33 -5.07 -11.26
N GLY A 108 1.43 -5.21 -11.99
CA GLY A 108 1.69 -4.42 -13.21
C GLY A 108 1.86 -2.93 -12.95
N VAL A 109 2.36 -2.51 -11.77
CA VAL A 109 2.77 -1.12 -11.56
C VAL A 109 3.84 -0.79 -12.59
N SER A 110 3.69 0.34 -13.28
CA SER A 110 4.55 0.77 -14.38
C SER A 110 5.21 2.14 -14.13
N SER A 111 4.66 2.95 -13.22
CA SER A 111 5.25 4.23 -12.80
C SER A 111 4.67 4.70 -11.48
N ILE A 112 5.48 5.43 -10.70
CA ILE A 112 5.08 6.05 -9.44
C ILE A 112 5.45 7.53 -9.50
N ARG A 113 4.51 8.42 -9.17
CA ARG A 113 4.76 9.87 -9.10
C ARG A 113 4.36 10.41 -7.75
N VAL A 114 5.27 11.08 -7.04
CA VAL A 114 4.93 11.85 -5.84
C VAL A 114 4.09 13.04 -6.26
N THR A 115 2.92 13.19 -5.63
CA THR A 115 1.98 14.29 -5.88
C THR A 115 1.88 15.23 -4.69
N GLY A 116 2.22 14.77 -3.48
CA GLY A 116 2.02 15.50 -2.24
C GLY A 116 2.77 14.91 -1.06
N VAL A 117 2.65 15.59 0.07
CA VAL A 117 3.02 15.08 1.39
C VAL A 117 1.90 15.48 2.33
N ASP A 118 1.43 14.53 3.13
CA ASP A 118 0.46 14.71 4.21
C ASP A 118 1.10 14.42 5.57
N SER A 119 0.40 14.77 6.65
CA SER A 119 0.83 14.47 8.00
C SER A 119 0.75 12.98 8.27
N ASN A 120 1.90 12.37 8.57
CA ASN A 120 1.96 10.94 8.81
C ASN A 120 1.79 10.59 10.30
N SER A 121 0.54 10.46 10.72
CA SER A 121 0.20 10.01 12.07
C SER A 121 0.58 8.55 12.32
N VAL A 122 0.54 7.69 11.30
CA VAL A 122 0.75 6.24 11.40
C VAL A 122 2.20 5.93 11.80
N GLU A 123 3.17 6.56 11.16
CA GLU A 123 4.58 6.34 11.52
C GLU A 123 4.91 6.94 12.89
N PHE A 124 4.40 8.13 13.18
CA PHE A 124 4.57 8.78 14.48
C PHE A 124 4.02 7.91 15.61
N LEU A 125 2.76 7.47 15.52
CA LEU A 125 2.14 6.63 16.53
C LEU A 125 2.75 5.24 16.61
N GLY A 126 3.09 4.63 15.47
CA GLY A 126 3.82 3.38 15.43
C GLY A 126 5.11 3.45 16.24
N SER A 127 5.87 4.55 16.11
CA SER A 127 7.10 4.76 16.88
C SER A 127 6.87 4.96 18.37
N LEU A 128 5.81 5.67 18.76
CA LEU A 128 5.44 5.88 20.16
C LEU A 128 5.07 4.57 20.84
N ILE A 129 4.23 3.78 20.18
CA ILE A 129 3.73 2.52 20.70
C ILE A 129 4.86 1.49 20.75
N SER A 130 5.73 1.43 19.72
CA SER A 130 6.94 0.60 19.72
C SER A 130 7.82 0.84 20.95
N GLY A 131 8.02 2.11 21.35
CA GLY A 131 8.79 2.46 22.54
C GLY A 131 8.07 2.19 23.88
N MET A 132 6.79 1.85 23.83
CA MET A 132 5.96 1.53 24.98
C MET A 132 5.72 0.05 25.18
N PHE A 133 5.92 -0.77 24.14
CA PHE A 133 5.79 -2.21 24.28
C PHE A 133 6.71 -2.70 25.39
N PRO A 134 6.19 -3.51 26.32
CA PRO A 134 7.04 -4.20 27.26
C PRO A 134 7.99 -5.12 26.48
N SER A 135 9.12 -5.46 27.09
CA SER A 135 10.09 -6.43 26.55
C SER A 135 9.55 -7.87 26.47
N ALA A 136 8.22 -8.04 26.48
CA ALA A 136 7.53 -9.30 26.42
C ALA A 136 7.94 -10.05 25.15
N THR A 137 8.42 -11.27 25.33
CA THR A 137 8.78 -12.13 24.21
C THR A 137 7.51 -12.68 23.54
N PRO A 138 7.57 -13.07 22.26
CA PRO A 138 6.47 -13.79 21.60
C PRO A 138 6.04 -15.09 22.31
N GLU A 139 6.89 -15.65 23.18
CA GLU A 139 6.61 -16.81 24.02
C GLU A 139 5.75 -16.46 25.26
N GLU A 140 5.77 -15.19 25.68
CA GLU A 140 4.98 -14.68 26.80
C GLU A 140 3.62 -14.16 26.33
N VAL A 141 3.60 -13.40 25.24
CA VAL A 141 2.37 -12.88 24.63
C VAL A 141 2.35 -13.25 23.15
N GLU A 142 1.41 -14.13 22.80
CA GLU A 142 1.35 -14.69 21.45
C GLU A 142 0.61 -13.76 20.47
N ARG A 143 -0.27 -12.91 21.00
CA ARG A 143 -1.04 -11.95 20.22
C ARG A 143 -1.23 -10.66 20.99
N TRP A 144 -1.05 -9.55 20.28
CA TRP A 144 -1.46 -8.23 20.74
C TRP A 144 -2.70 -7.75 19.98
N GLU A 145 -3.68 -7.28 20.72
CA GLU A 145 -4.86 -6.61 20.17
C GLU A 145 -4.77 -5.12 20.48
N ILE A 146 -4.98 -4.29 19.46
CA ILE A 146 -5.00 -2.84 19.61
C ILE A 146 -6.42 -2.31 19.50
N THR A 147 -6.81 -1.46 20.44
CA THR A 147 -8.11 -0.77 20.43
C THR A 147 -7.88 0.73 20.49
N PHE A 148 -8.50 1.46 19.56
CA PHE A 148 -8.48 2.92 19.53
C PHE A 148 -9.81 3.47 20.04
N SER A 149 -9.76 4.48 20.91
CA SER A 149 -10.93 5.26 21.29
C SER A 149 -10.68 6.76 21.13
N GLY A 150 -11.72 7.51 20.76
CA GLY A 150 -11.65 8.94 20.42
C GLY A 150 -11.76 9.17 18.91
N ASP A 151 -12.94 9.61 18.46
CA ASP A 151 -13.32 9.63 17.04
C ASP A 151 -12.63 10.73 16.21
N GLU A 152 -12.00 11.71 16.86
CA GLU A 152 -11.33 12.83 16.19
C GLU A 152 -9.80 12.69 16.12
N PHE A 153 -9.22 11.66 16.75
CA PHE A 153 -7.77 11.55 16.89
C PHE A 153 -7.09 10.92 15.67
N LEU A 154 -7.72 9.88 15.13
CA LEU A 154 -7.29 9.17 13.93
C LEU A 154 -8.48 8.89 13.04
N SER A 155 -8.31 9.09 11.75
CA SER A 155 -9.21 8.56 10.74
C SER A 155 -9.21 7.02 10.77
N GLU A 156 -10.28 6.41 10.29
CA GLU A 156 -10.37 4.95 10.15
C GLU A 156 -9.25 4.38 9.26
N LYS A 157 -8.79 5.16 8.27
CA LYS A 157 -7.65 4.81 7.42
C LYS A 157 -6.37 4.65 8.24
N GLU A 158 -6.09 5.61 9.11
CA GLU A 158 -4.89 5.61 9.97
C GLU A 158 -4.97 4.50 11.04
N LYS A 159 -6.16 4.26 11.63
CA LYS A 159 -6.37 3.14 12.56
C LYS A 159 -6.05 1.79 11.92
N ARG A 160 -6.57 1.53 10.71
CA ARG A 160 -6.31 0.29 9.94
C ARG A 160 -4.83 0.12 9.56
N ALA A 161 -4.18 1.20 9.14
CA ALA A 161 -2.76 1.19 8.81
C ALA A 161 -1.90 0.84 10.03
N LEU A 162 -2.23 1.44 11.18
CA LEU A 162 -1.60 1.14 12.46
C LEU A 162 -1.82 -0.33 12.83
N GLU A 163 -3.07 -0.82 12.86
CA GLU A 163 -3.39 -2.24 13.15
C GLU A 163 -2.56 -3.22 12.31
N TYR A 164 -2.42 -2.95 11.01
CA TYR A 164 -1.61 -3.79 10.13
C TYR A 164 -0.12 -3.70 10.46
N LYS A 165 0.42 -2.49 10.65
CA LYS A 165 1.82 -2.29 11.10
C LYS A 165 2.08 -3.06 12.39
N PHE A 166 1.17 -2.99 13.36
CA PHE A 166 1.27 -3.75 14.61
C PHE A 166 1.32 -5.26 14.38
N ARG A 167 0.44 -5.77 13.53
CA ARG A 167 0.44 -7.19 13.19
C ARG A 167 1.75 -7.62 12.53
N GLU A 168 2.26 -6.87 11.56
CA GLU A 168 3.50 -7.21 10.86
C GLU A 168 4.75 -7.14 11.75
N GLU A 169 4.81 -6.18 12.67
CA GLU A 169 5.98 -5.97 13.52
C GLU A 169 6.02 -6.92 14.73
N TRP A 170 4.87 -7.37 15.22
CA TRP A 170 4.79 -8.13 16.47
C TRP A 170 4.05 -9.47 16.40
N SER A 171 3.42 -9.82 15.27
CA SER A 171 3.04 -11.22 15.03
C SER A 171 4.15 -11.91 14.26
N ASP A 172 5.01 -12.63 14.97
CA ASP A 172 6.05 -13.46 14.36
C ASP A 172 5.48 -14.69 13.62
N THR A 173 4.17 -14.76 13.42
CA THR A 173 3.50 -15.96 12.93
C THR A 173 2.47 -15.65 11.84
N ASN A 174 2.92 -15.82 10.60
CA ASN A 174 2.12 -16.48 9.56
C ASN A 174 1.81 -17.92 9.98
N VAL A 175 1.08 -18.11 11.08
CA VAL A 175 0.52 -19.40 11.44
C VAL A 175 -0.98 -19.26 11.27
N LEU A 176 -1.49 -19.89 10.22
CA LEU A 176 -2.87 -20.35 10.16
C LEU A 176 -3.05 -21.29 11.37
N VAL A 177 -3.47 -20.74 12.49
CA VAL A 177 -3.79 -21.52 13.67
C VAL A 177 -5.16 -22.12 13.42
N ASP A 178 -5.22 -23.44 13.49
CA ASP A 178 -6.45 -24.20 13.50
C ASP A 178 -7.42 -23.59 14.53
N PRO A 179 -8.66 -23.20 14.14
CA PRO A 179 -9.60 -22.55 15.05
C PRO A 179 -9.89 -23.36 16.32
N GLU A 180 -9.66 -24.68 16.33
CA GLU A 180 -9.84 -25.52 17.52
C GLU A 180 -8.68 -25.46 18.54
N GLU A 181 -7.46 -25.04 18.16
CA GLU A 181 -6.32 -24.87 19.08
C GLU A 181 -6.24 -23.48 19.75
N SER A 182 -7.18 -22.57 19.43
CA SER A 182 -7.12 -21.16 19.84
C SER A 182 -7.48 -20.86 21.30
N ARG A 183 -7.78 -21.86 22.13
CA ARG A 183 -8.37 -21.66 23.47
C ARG A 183 -7.39 -21.44 24.64
N THR A 184 -6.07 -21.40 24.40
CA THR A 184 -5.06 -21.21 25.47
C THR A 184 -4.03 -20.11 25.19
N LYS A 185 -4.30 -19.19 24.26
CA LYS A 185 -3.32 -18.18 23.83
C LYS A 185 -3.32 -16.96 24.74
N LYS A 186 -2.19 -16.69 25.40
CA LYS A 186 -1.99 -15.48 26.21
C LYS A 186 -2.06 -14.25 25.31
N THR A 187 -3.11 -13.46 25.49
CA THR A 187 -3.37 -12.26 24.70
C THR A 187 -2.99 -11.03 25.52
N GLY A 188 -2.28 -10.10 24.87
CA GLY A 188 -2.04 -8.76 25.37
C GLY A 188 -2.99 -7.78 24.69
N HIS A 189 -3.43 -6.77 25.44
CA HIS A 189 -4.29 -5.71 24.96
C HIS A 189 -3.55 -4.37 25.07
N ILE A 190 -3.57 -3.62 23.98
CA ILE A 190 -3.12 -2.23 23.92
C ILE A 190 -4.33 -1.38 23.66
N LYS A 191 -4.66 -0.53 24.63
CA LYS A 191 -5.72 0.46 24.48
C LYS A 191 -5.10 1.82 24.30
N ILE A 192 -5.53 2.54 23.26
CA ILE A 192 -5.11 3.90 22.98
C ILE A 192 -6.35 4.79 23.07
N ASP A 193 -6.44 5.52 24.17
CA ASP A 193 -7.51 6.48 24.40
C ASP A 193 -7.00 7.89 24.13
N ALA A 194 -7.63 8.58 23.19
CA ALA A 194 -7.30 9.94 22.85
C ALA A 194 -8.41 10.92 23.27
N VAL A 195 -8.06 11.90 24.09
CA VAL A 195 -8.97 12.96 24.53
C VAL A 195 -8.47 14.30 24.01
N LYS A 196 -9.27 14.97 23.19
CA LYS A 196 -8.96 16.33 22.73
C LYS A 196 -8.91 17.29 23.92
N SER A 197 -7.81 18.01 24.05
CA SER A 197 -7.55 18.94 25.17
C SER A 197 -7.34 20.39 24.74
N GLY A 198 -7.32 20.65 23.43
CA GLY A 198 -7.22 21.98 22.85
C GLY A 198 -7.24 21.95 21.32
N ASP A 199 -6.97 23.09 20.70
CA ASP A 199 -6.83 23.17 19.24
C ASP A 199 -5.63 22.33 18.79
N ALA A 200 -5.95 21.20 18.16
CA ALA A 200 -5.00 20.19 17.69
C ALA A 200 -4.09 19.58 18.78
N THR A 201 -4.53 19.59 20.05
CA THR A 201 -3.83 18.96 21.18
C THR A 201 -4.64 17.79 21.71
N PHE A 202 -4.00 16.65 21.90
CA PHE A 202 -4.63 15.41 22.38
C PHE A 202 -3.85 14.86 23.57
N GLN A 203 -4.57 14.46 24.60
CA GLN A 203 -4.06 13.64 25.68
C GLN A 203 -4.23 12.18 25.28
N LEU A 204 -3.14 11.45 25.15
CA LEU A 204 -3.16 10.01 24.90
C LEU A 204 -2.94 9.27 26.21
N THR A 205 -3.81 8.32 26.48
CA THR A 205 -3.57 7.27 27.47
C THR A 205 -3.36 5.98 26.71
N ILE A 206 -2.17 5.41 26.85
CA ILE A 206 -1.86 4.09 26.30
C ILE A 206 -1.77 3.13 27.47
N SER A 207 -2.70 2.19 27.50
CA SER A 207 -2.77 1.13 28.51
C SER A 207 -2.32 -0.17 27.87
N VAL A 208 -1.35 -0.83 28.49
CA VAL A 208 -0.89 -2.16 28.09
C VAL A 208 -1.25 -3.12 29.20
N ASP A 209 -2.05 -4.13 28.88
CA ASP A 209 -2.45 -5.20 29.79
C ASP A 209 -2.17 -6.55 29.12
N SER A 210 -1.77 -7.56 29.91
CA SER A 210 -1.66 -8.93 29.42
C SER A 210 -1.82 -9.89 30.60
N GLU A 211 -2.19 -11.13 30.32
CA GLU A 211 -2.31 -12.18 31.36
C GLU A 211 -1.01 -12.46 32.14
N VAL A 212 0.13 -11.94 31.67
CA VAL A 212 1.48 -12.26 32.17
C VAL A 212 2.21 -11.06 32.74
N GLN A 213 1.68 -9.85 32.58
CA GLN A 213 2.34 -8.61 33.04
C GLN A 213 1.35 -7.71 33.76
N THR A 214 1.87 -6.96 34.74
CA THR A 214 1.06 -5.96 35.43
C THR A 214 0.61 -4.88 34.44
N PRO A 215 -0.68 -4.52 34.42
CA PRO A 215 -1.17 -3.45 33.59
C PRO A 215 -0.33 -2.19 33.79
N THR A 216 0.16 -1.63 32.69
CA THR A 216 0.93 -0.39 32.71
C THR A 216 0.21 0.65 31.89
N ASP A 217 -0.16 1.74 32.56
CA ASP A 217 -0.70 2.93 31.92
C ASP A 217 0.40 3.95 31.73
N ARG A 218 0.52 4.51 30.53
CA ARG A 218 1.26 5.75 30.31
C ARG A 218 0.36 6.80 29.71
N LYS A 219 0.43 7.99 30.30
CA LYS A 219 -0.22 9.18 29.77
C LYS A 219 0.83 10.03 29.07
N MET A 220 0.50 10.57 27.91
CA MET A 220 1.36 11.46 27.15
C MET A 220 0.52 12.54 26.48
N THR A 221 1.08 13.73 26.35
CA THR A 221 0.46 14.81 25.58
C THR A 221 1.05 14.80 24.18
N VAL A 222 0.20 14.69 23.17
CA VAL A 222 0.61 14.87 21.77
C VAL A 222 -0.05 16.10 21.18
N THR A 223 0.66 16.77 20.28
CA THR A 223 0.17 17.97 19.60
C THR A 223 0.41 17.83 18.11
N LEU A 224 -0.62 18.12 17.31
CA LEU A 224 -0.52 18.25 15.86
C LEU A 224 -0.46 19.73 15.50
N LYS A 225 0.73 20.26 15.23
CA LYS A 225 0.89 21.67 14.85
C LYS A 225 1.47 21.78 13.46
N ALA A 226 0.77 22.48 12.57
CA ALA A 226 1.17 22.67 11.18
C ALA A 226 1.52 21.34 10.45
N GLY A 227 0.69 20.31 10.62
CA GLY A 227 0.87 18.99 9.99
C GLY A 227 2.01 18.15 10.61
N LYS A 228 2.59 18.57 11.74
CA LYS A 228 3.61 17.81 12.45
C LYS A 228 3.13 17.39 13.84
N TRP A 229 3.31 16.11 14.12
CA TRP A 229 3.06 15.52 15.43
C TRP A 229 4.28 15.71 16.35
N THR A 230 4.05 16.22 17.56
CA THR A 230 5.06 16.34 18.62
C THR A 230 4.53 15.73 19.92
N MET A 231 5.43 15.27 20.78
CA MET A 231 5.10 14.71 22.10
C MET A 231 5.76 15.53 23.20
N GLU A 232 5.00 15.87 24.23
CA GLU A 232 5.51 16.37 25.51
C GLU A 232 5.38 15.24 26.54
N ARG A 233 6.50 14.89 27.19
CA ARG A 233 6.57 13.86 28.23
C ARG A 233 6.30 14.43 29.60
#